data_AF-A0A662M3R5-F1
#
_entry.id   AF-A0A662M3R5-F1
#
_cell.length_a   1.000
_cell.length_b   1.000
_cell.length_c   1.000
_cell.angle_alpha   90.00
_cell.angle_beta   90.00
_cell.angle_gamma   90.00
#
_symmetry.space_group_name_H-M   'P 1'
#
loop_
_entity.id
_entity.type
_entity.pdbx_description
1 polymer ?
#
loop_
_entity_poly.entity_id
_entity_poly.type
_entity_poly.pdbx_seq_one_letter_code
_entity_poly.pdbx_strand_id
1 'polypeptide(L)'
;MRITYRNLFFAFIFLNVVGMISLPVPLVLSEETSGNQGTIIDASEISEEWNIKFISILPLDENFTVLPLHLNSCTLYPYLRNRLIGCYINSTEALMIYTNVYIGCPNVSGMKVEVLPANITYRDGFFKVVMVPVNIYTDFPFPYGVELRSENVTISYVYHNSTHFFIIIEILNFTVSPEIRDTFGISNPEYFGWPREIIIKFLVNRKTGDAYLIDGDNMVYVGTTPFYLPEFNPKQYLLTVRENTYRFINTIKENPWIIKEIIEKASLANSSWEAHRIISEATINFTEKIMLIANHQYLGLPLKFDGSHITAPIDDINLWRVAPKVKANVSVILSPQIKNLTKDAVLNYLKSGDEKGILEIVNKTLYVKEVYYPFLFTNIFVHVSVPINTSDFLPLPLPKKYGEKLGAKYIFVNLLRNAEKYPYVYYDPRLFTPENLSEGLKNLEAFLPLLYSEIAGHISGMLHSSMLKGEIDYEKLDTLYMTVSDMIDDYLEEVYKEETTSHKEETSKKEDSKKESPKKEDSPSSKSEISNSNFKGLLPACGPGVMLLFILLPLVRRWHRE
;
A
#
# COMPACT_ATOMS: atom_id res chain seq x y z
N MET A 1 -6.34 16.24 -47.75
CA MET A 1 -6.09 15.93 -46.33
C MET A 1 -6.52 14.50 -46.05
N ARG A 2 -5.58 13.60 -45.72
CA ARG A 2 -5.89 12.22 -45.30
C ARG A 2 -5.31 12.04 -43.90
N ILE A 3 -6.18 12.09 -42.89
CA ILE A 3 -5.85 11.62 -41.54
C ILE A 3 -6.01 10.11 -41.58
N THR A 4 -4.91 9.38 -41.41
CA THR A 4 -4.90 7.91 -41.47
C THR A 4 -5.49 7.32 -40.20
N TYR A 5 -6.40 6.35 -40.37
CA TYR A 5 -7.08 5.60 -39.29
C TYR A 5 -6.12 5.05 -38.22
N ARG A 6 -4.86 4.79 -38.57
CA ARG A 6 -3.81 4.33 -37.65
C ARG A 6 -3.63 5.27 -36.45
N ASN A 7 -3.69 6.59 -36.66
CA ASN A 7 -3.49 7.55 -35.58
C ASN A 7 -4.73 7.65 -34.65
N LEU A 8 -5.93 7.37 -35.17
CA LEU A 8 -7.14 7.26 -34.36
C LEU A 8 -7.15 5.99 -33.51
N PHE A 9 -6.63 4.87 -34.04
CA PHE A 9 -6.53 3.61 -33.28
C PHE A 9 -5.52 3.71 -32.13
N PHE A 10 -4.32 4.28 -32.37
CA PHE A 10 -3.35 4.54 -31.30
C PHE A 10 -3.88 5.55 -30.27
N ALA A 11 -4.60 6.60 -30.69
CA ALA A 11 -5.24 7.53 -29.74
C ALA A 11 -6.35 6.85 -28.90
N PHE A 12 -7.09 5.89 -29.46
CA PHE A 12 -8.12 5.16 -28.73
C PHE A 12 -7.52 4.19 -27.71
N ILE A 13 -6.40 3.52 -28.03
CA ILE A 13 -5.67 2.68 -27.08
C ILE A 13 -5.08 3.55 -25.97
N PHE A 14 -4.43 4.68 -26.31
CA PHE A 14 -3.89 5.61 -25.30
C PHE A 14 -5.00 6.16 -24.38
N LEU A 15 -6.17 6.55 -24.89
CA LEU A 15 -7.26 7.03 -24.03
C LEU A 15 -7.83 5.94 -23.10
N ASN A 16 -7.90 4.68 -23.53
CA ASN A 16 -8.44 3.61 -22.69
C ASN A 16 -7.41 3.07 -21.68
N VAL A 17 -6.12 3.06 -22.01
CA VAL A 17 -5.05 2.65 -21.09
C VAL A 17 -4.72 3.77 -20.07
N VAL A 18 -4.61 5.03 -20.51
CA VAL A 18 -4.40 6.17 -19.60
C VAL A 18 -5.67 6.46 -18.77
N GLY A 19 -6.86 6.21 -19.31
CA GLY A 19 -8.14 6.35 -18.61
C GLY A 19 -8.32 5.44 -17.39
N MET A 20 -7.50 4.40 -17.22
CA MET A 20 -7.48 3.55 -16.01
C MET A 20 -6.30 3.84 -15.06
N ILE A 21 -5.29 4.62 -15.48
CA ILE A 21 -4.02 4.79 -14.74
C ILE A 21 -3.88 6.19 -14.13
N SER A 22 -4.66 7.19 -14.56
CA SER A 22 -4.58 8.55 -14.01
C SER A 22 -5.94 9.18 -13.70
N LEU A 23 -6.41 8.96 -12.47
CA LEU A 23 -7.46 9.75 -11.82
C LEU A 23 -6.87 10.44 -10.58
N PRO A 24 -6.46 11.72 -10.65
CA PRO A 24 -6.16 12.51 -9.47
C PRO A 24 -7.49 12.85 -8.77
N VAL A 25 -7.84 12.10 -7.73
CA VAL A 25 -9.11 12.21 -6.99
C VAL A 25 -8.82 12.61 -5.54
N PRO A 26 -9.64 13.48 -4.91
CA PRO A 26 -9.12 14.39 -3.90
C PRO A 26 -8.77 13.74 -2.56
N LEU A 27 -7.75 14.30 -1.90
CA LEU A 27 -7.63 14.23 -0.45
C LEU A 27 -8.86 14.92 0.17
N VAL A 28 -9.81 14.13 0.69
CA VAL A 28 -10.92 14.69 1.47
C VAL A 28 -10.39 15.03 2.86
N LEU A 29 -10.03 16.31 3.00
CA LEU A 29 -9.85 16.96 4.29
C LEU A 29 -11.10 16.79 5.18
N SER A 30 -10.91 16.91 6.49
CA SER A 30 -11.93 16.77 7.53
C SER A 30 -13.29 17.42 7.18
N GLU A 31 -14.39 16.69 7.39
CA GLU A 31 -15.78 17.18 7.23
C GLU A 31 -16.16 18.27 8.27
N GLU A 32 -15.57 19.46 8.21
CA GLU A 32 -16.07 20.68 8.86
C GLU A 32 -15.89 21.94 7.99
N THR A 33 -16.72 22.10 6.95
CA THR A 33 -17.18 23.44 6.51
C THR A 33 -18.58 23.33 5.90
N SER A 34 -19.55 24.03 6.50
CA SER A 34 -20.90 24.15 5.95
C SER A 34 -21.04 25.45 5.15
N GLY A 35 -21.34 25.32 3.86
CA GLY A 35 -22.11 26.32 3.10
C GLY A 35 -21.37 27.54 2.57
N ASN A 36 -21.05 27.50 1.27
CA ASN A 36 -21.53 28.52 0.33
C ASN A 36 -21.53 27.98 -1.10
N GLN A 37 -22.45 28.45 -1.93
CA GLN A 37 -22.46 28.17 -3.37
C GLN A 37 -21.52 29.13 -4.10
N GLY A 38 -20.86 28.67 -5.16
CA GLY A 38 -20.49 29.54 -6.27
C GLY A 38 -19.12 30.22 -6.21
N THR A 39 -18.05 29.42 -6.07
CA THR A 39 -16.77 29.79 -6.68
C THR A 39 -16.20 28.54 -7.36
N ILE A 40 -15.84 28.64 -8.64
CA ILE A 40 -14.96 27.65 -9.27
C ILE A 40 -13.58 27.96 -8.68
N ILE A 41 -13.24 27.26 -7.60
CA ILE A 41 -11.89 27.30 -7.03
C ILE A 41 -10.98 26.69 -8.09
N ASP A 42 -9.97 27.44 -8.51
CA ASP A 42 -8.99 26.96 -9.46
C ASP A 42 -8.31 25.71 -8.85
N ALA A 43 -8.03 24.69 -9.67
CA ALA A 43 -7.43 23.43 -9.18
C ALA A 43 -5.99 23.62 -8.67
N SER A 44 -5.45 24.84 -8.80
CA SER A 44 -4.20 25.33 -8.25
C SER A 44 -4.30 25.84 -6.79
N GLU A 45 -5.51 26.10 -6.26
CA GLU A 45 -5.73 26.72 -4.93
C GLU A 45 -6.32 25.76 -3.87
N ILE A 46 -6.36 24.45 -4.11
CA ILE A 46 -6.73 23.47 -3.08
C ILE A 46 -5.53 23.19 -2.17
N SER A 47 -5.47 23.95 -1.07
CA SER A 47 -4.83 23.64 0.22
C SER A 47 -3.37 23.16 0.18
N GLU A 48 -2.51 23.96 0.81
CA GLU A 48 -1.20 23.60 1.35
C GLU A 48 -1.08 22.10 1.71
N GLU A 49 -0.02 21.44 1.22
CA GLU A 49 0.26 20.04 1.53
C GLU A 49 0.36 19.86 3.05
N TRP A 50 -0.57 19.09 3.64
CA TRP A 50 -0.55 18.79 5.08
C TRP A 50 0.61 17.83 5.35
N ASN A 51 1.78 18.41 5.65
CA ASN A 51 3.00 17.68 5.97
C ASN A 51 2.76 16.62 7.06
N ILE A 52 2.77 15.35 6.67
CA ILE A 52 2.51 14.23 7.58
C ILE A 52 3.81 13.95 8.34
N LYS A 53 3.79 14.16 9.66
CA LYS A 53 4.99 14.03 10.51
C LYS A 53 5.16 12.66 11.14
N PHE A 54 4.25 11.74 10.86
CA PHE A 54 4.23 10.38 11.40
C PHE A 54 4.07 9.35 10.27
N ILE A 55 4.58 8.15 10.52
CA ILE A 55 4.26 6.94 9.77
C ILE A 55 3.08 6.26 10.46
N SER A 56 2.17 5.68 9.67
CA SER A 56 1.03 4.91 10.17
C SER A 56 1.38 3.41 10.16
N ILE A 57 1.09 2.72 11.26
CA ILE A 57 1.38 1.31 11.48
C ILE A 57 0.07 0.61 11.85
N LEU A 58 -0.35 -0.33 11.00
CA LEU A 58 -1.59 -1.09 11.17
C LEU A 58 -1.25 -2.54 11.54
N PRO A 59 -1.56 -3.02 12.76
CA PRO A 59 -1.40 -4.43 13.11
C PRO A 59 -2.41 -5.31 12.35
N LEU A 60 -1.90 -6.41 11.80
CA LEU A 60 -2.67 -7.35 10.97
C LEU A 60 -2.76 -8.73 11.62
N ASP A 61 -3.89 -9.40 11.41
CA ASP A 61 -4.05 -10.82 11.69
C ASP A 61 -3.28 -11.70 10.69
N GLU A 62 -3.48 -13.02 10.77
CA GLU A 62 -2.80 -13.95 9.87
C GLU A 62 -3.29 -13.97 8.43
N ASN A 63 -4.47 -13.40 8.17
CA ASN A 63 -5.09 -13.25 6.87
C ASN A 63 -4.84 -11.84 6.31
N PHE A 64 -3.82 -11.12 6.81
CA PHE A 64 -3.53 -9.73 6.46
C PHE A 64 -4.75 -8.80 6.60
N THR A 65 -5.61 -9.00 7.60
CA THR A 65 -6.75 -8.11 7.90
C THR A 65 -6.43 -7.22 9.10
N VAL A 66 -6.80 -5.93 9.04
CA VAL A 66 -6.56 -4.99 10.14
C VAL A 66 -7.39 -5.35 11.38
N LEU A 67 -6.73 -5.37 12.54
CA LEU A 67 -7.37 -5.72 13.80
C LEU A 67 -8.39 -4.66 14.26
N PRO A 68 -9.57 -5.08 14.79
CA PRO A 68 -10.51 -4.16 15.42
C PRO A 68 -9.98 -3.67 16.76
N LEU A 69 -10.38 -2.46 17.18
CA LEU A 69 -10.22 -2.09 18.58
C LEU A 69 -11.24 -2.83 19.45
N HIS A 70 -10.76 -3.67 20.35
CA HIS A 70 -11.59 -4.34 21.35
C HIS A 70 -12.01 -3.38 22.46
N LEU A 71 -13.32 -3.23 22.67
CA LEU A 71 -13.91 -2.41 23.72
C LEU A 71 -14.36 -3.29 24.88
N ASN A 72 -13.79 -3.05 26.07
CA ASN A 72 -14.15 -3.79 27.30
C ASN A 72 -15.40 -3.22 28.00
N SER A 73 -15.94 -2.09 27.53
CA SER A 73 -17.10 -1.41 28.11
C SER A 73 -17.76 -0.46 27.10
N CYS A 74 -19.04 -0.12 27.36
CA CYS A 74 -19.76 0.94 26.65
C CYS A 74 -18.93 2.22 26.59
N THR A 75 -18.49 2.59 25.39
CA THR A 75 -17.60 3.73 25.16
C THR A 75 -18.35 4.84 24.42
N LEU A 76 -18.32 6.06 24.94
CA LEU A 76 -18.94 7.22 24.30
C LEU A 76 -18.22 7.56 22.99
N TYR A 77 -18.92 7.52 21.86
CA TYR A 77 -18.35 7.86 20.56
C TYR A 77 -18.23 9.39 20.41
N PRO A 78 -17.01 9.97 20.37
CA PRO A 78 -16.82 11.41 20.54
C PRO A 78 -17.50 12.24 19.46
N TYR A 79 -17.51 11.77 18.20
CA TYR A 79 -18.17 12.46 17.09
C TYR A 79 -19.71 12.53 17.19
N LEU A 80 -20.32 11.74 18.09
CA LEU A 80 -21.75 11.78 18.41
C LEU A 80 -22.00 12.04 19.90
N ARG A 81 -21.04 12.66 20.59
CA ARG A 81 -21.22 13.22 21.94
C ARG A 81 -22.01 14.52 21.84
N ASN A 82 -23.08 14.65 22.63
CA ASN A 82 -23.96 15.81 22.68
C ASN A 82 -24.34 16.35 21.28
N ARG A 83 -24.71 15.43 20.36
CA ARG A 83 -25.04 15.79 18.98
C ARG A 83 -26.51 16.19 18.89
N LEU A 84 -26.78 17.39 18.36
CA LEU A 84 -28.15 17.83 18.08
C LEU A 84 -28.81 16.90 17.05
N ILE A 85 -29.99 16.37 17.37
CA ILE A 85 -30.79 15.51 16.48
C ILE A 85 -32.24 15.99 16.29
N GLY A 86 -32.73 16.92 17.11
CA GLY A 86 -34.02 17.58 16.91
C GLY A 86 -33.93 19.03 17.37
N CYS A 87 -34.50 19.97 16.61
CA CYS A 87 -34.47 21.38 16.96
C CYS A 87 -35.74 22.11 16.48
N TYR A 88 -36.35 22.86 17.38
CA TYR A 88 -37.41 23.83 17.10
C TYR A 88 -37.11 25.11 17.87
N ILE A 89 -37.13 26.27 17.21
CA ILE A 89 -36.89 27.57 17.82
C ILE A 89 -37.95 28.54 17.30
N ASN A 90 -38.55 29.32 18.19
CA ASN A 90 -39.45 30.43 17.86
C ASN A 90 -39.09 31.67 18.70
N SER A 91 -40.01 32.63 18.85
CA SER A 91 -39.79 33.87 19.62
C SER A 91 -39.85 33.73 21.14
N THR A 92 -40.28 32.58 21.68
CA THR A 92 -40.51 32.36 23.12
C THR A 92 -39.83 31.10 23.67
N GLU A 93 -39.54 30.11 22.82
CA GLU A 93 -38.92 28.85 23.23
C GLU A 93 -37.91 28.30 22.20
N ALA A 94 -36.92 27.57 22.71
CA ALA A 94 -36.08 26.65 21.97
C ALA A 94 -36.25 25.24 22.56
N LEU A 95 -36.68 24.28 21.74
CA LEU A 95 -36.87 22.88 22.09
C LEU A 95 -35.84 22.06 21.30
N MET A 96 -34.93 21.40 22.01
CA MET A 96 -33.81 20.69 21.41
C MET A 96 -33.70 19.27 21.96
N ILE A 97 -33.35 18.33 21.09
CA ILE A 97 -33.03 16.94 21.44
C ILE A 97 -31.57 16.70 21.10
N TYR A 98 -30.79 16.31 22.11
CA TYR A 98 -29.36 16.04 22.00
C TYR A 98 -29.07 14.58 22.32
N THR A 99 -28.27 13.92 21.48
CA THR A 99 -27.90 12.51 21.67
C THR A 99 -26.45 12.34 22.12
N ASN A 100 -26.21 11.29 22.92
CA ASN A 100 -24.91 10.67 23.13
C ASN A 100 -24.97 9.24 22.61
N VAL A 101 -24.07 8.85 21.71
CA VAL A 101 -24.00 7.47 21.20
C VAL A 101 -22.85 6.72 21.86
N TYR A 102 -23.17 5.61 22.53
CA TYR A 102 -22.24 4.67 23.15
C TYR A 102 -22.15 3.41 22.30
N ILE A 103 -20.93 2.95 22.07
CA ILE A 103 -20.60 1.79 21.23
C ILE A 103 -19.86 0.72 22.03
N GLY A 104 -19.83 -0.52 21.54
CA GLY A 104 -19.19 -1.65 22.22
C GLY A 104 -19.89 -2.08 23.52
N CYS A 105 -21.21 -1.92 23.62
CA CYS A 105 -21.96 -2.26 24.82
C CYS A 105 -22.28 -3.78 24.90
N PRO A 106 -21.71 -4.55 25.86
CA PRO A 106 -21.85 -6.01 25.86
C PRO A 106 -23.26 -6.54 26.18
N ASN A 107 -24.10 -5.72 26.81
CA ASN A 107 -25.45 -6.09 27.27
C ASN A 107 -26.56 -5.48 26.40
N VAL A 108 -26.25 -5.11 25.15
CA VAL A 108 -27.18 -4.56 24.17
C VAL A 108 -27.20 -5.47 22.95
N SER A 109 -28.32 -5.50 22.22
CA SER A 109 -28.39 -6.07 20.88
C SER A 109 -28.94 -5.01 19.93
N GLY A 110 -28.22 -4.73 18.84
CA GLY A 110 -28.49 -3.63 17.94
C GLY A 110 -28.38 -2.27 18.62
N MET A 111 -29.52 -1.60 18.83
CA MET A 111 -29.59 -0.28 19.47
C MET A 111 -30.63 -0.24 20.59
N LYS A 112 -30.24 0.30 21.73
CA LYS A 112 -31.13 0.67 22.84
C LYS A 112 -31.10 2.18 23.03
N VAL A 113 -32.26 2.81 22.95
CA VAL A 113 -32.43 4.25 23.22
C VAL A 113 -32.97 4.45 24.64
N GLU A 114 -32.44 5.44 25.34
CA GLU A 114 -32.84 5.88 26.67
C GLU A 114 -33.07 7.39 26.61
N VAL A 115 -34.31 7.83 26.82
CA VAL A 115 -34.63 9.27 26.92
C VAL A 115 -34.41 9.72 28.36
N LEU A 116 -33.60 10.77 28.54
CA LEU A 116 -33.29 11.30 29.85
C LEU A 116 -34.20 12.49 30.22
N PRO A 117 -34.41 12.76 31.53
CA PRO A 117 -35.22 13.89 31.97
C PRO A 117 -34.79 15.22 31.33
N ALA A 118 -35.77 15.98 30.86
CA ALA A 118 -35.53 17.25 30.17
C ALA A 118 -34.93 18.30 31.11
N ASN A 119 -33.87 18.96 30.66
CA ASN A 119 -33.30 20.14 31.32
C ASN A 119 -34.00 21.41 30.79
N ILE A 120 -34.55 22.22 31.70
CA ILE A 120 -35.28 23.45 31.37
C ILE A 120 -34.54 24.63 31.97
N THR A 121 -34.12 25.56 31.11
CA THR A 121 -33.45 26.81 31.51
C THR A 121 -34.17 28.00 30.90
N TYR A 122 -34.10 29.15 31.57
CA TYR A 122 -34.71 30.40 31.09
C TYR A 122 -33.60 31.43 30.82
N ARG A 123 -33.62 32.06 29.64
CA ARG A 123 -32.70 33.14 29.24
C ARG A 123 -33.51 34.41 28.98
N ASP A 124 -32.89 35.57 29.17
CA ASP A 124 -33.41 36.91 28.86
C ASP A 124 -34.90 37.10 29.17
N GLY A 125 -35.23 37.06 30.47
CA GLY A 125 -36.55 37.36 31.02
C GLY A 125 -37.63 36.29 30.84
N PHE A 126 -37.81 35.78 29.61
CA PHE A 126 -38.92 34.89 29.26
C PHE A 126 -38.60 33.77 28.26
N PHE A 127 -37.41 33.75 27.65
CA PHE A 127 -37.09 32.77 26.62
C PHE A 127 -36.77 31.40 27.23
N LYS A 128 -37.60 30.38 26.94
CA LYS A 128 -37.49 29.05 27.53
C LYS A 128 -36.66 28.11 26.65
N VAL A 129 -35.53 27.61 27.17
CA VAL A 129 -34.71 26.60 26.52
C VAL A 129 -34.95 25.24 27.17
N VAL A 130 -35.51 24.30 26.41
CA VAL A 130 -35.67 22.89 26.80
C VAL A 130 -34.66 22.04 26.03
N MET A 131 -33.86 21.27 26.75
CA MET A 131 -32.98 20.26 26.17
C MET A 131 -33.40 18.89 26.69
N VAL A 132 -33.81 18.00 25.79
CA VAL A 132 -34.06 16.59 26.11
C VAL A 132 -32.81 15.78 25.73
N PRO A 133 -32.04 15.27 26.70
CA PRO A 133 -30.91 14.41 26.40
C PRO A 133 -31.40 12.99 26.07
N VAL A 134 -30.69 12.33 25.16
CA VAL A 134 -30.93 10.94 24.76
C VAL A 134 -29.61 10.19 24.80
N ASN A 135 -29.58 9.04 25.48
CA ASN A 135 -28.46 8.11 25.38
C ASN A 135 -28.85 6.98 24.43
N ILE A 136 -27.96 6.63 23.51
CA ILE A 136 -28.13 5.51 22.60
C ILE A 136 -26.97 4.57 22.81
N TYR A 137 -27.26 3.35 23.24
CA TYR A 137 -26.27 2.30 23.46
C TYR A 137 -26.36 1.31 22.30
N THR A 138 -25.21 0.88 21.76
CA THR A 138 -25.15 -0.08 20.66
C THR A 138 -24.11 -1.17 20.91
N ASP A 139 -24.35 -2.35 20.35
CA ASP A 139 -23.39 -3.46 20.32
C ASP A 139 -22.34 -3.33 19.20
N PHE A 140 -22.38 -2.23 18.44
CA PHE A 140 -21.49 -2.01 17.32
C PHE A 140 -20.03 -1.90 17.78
N PRO A 141 -19.06 -2.49 17.04
CA PRO A 141 -17.65 -2.37 17.36
C PRO A 141 -17.18 -0.92 17.27
N PHE A 142 -15.98 -0.64 17.79
CA PHE A 142 -15.32 0.62 17.49
C PHE A 142 -15.16 0.73 15.96
N PRO A 143 -15.60 1.85 15.34
CA PRO A 143 -15.61 1.92 13.87
C PRO A 143 -14.21 2.05 13.28
N TYR A 144 -13.15 2.24 14.06
CA TYR A 144 -11.78 2.32 13.55
C TYR A 144 -10.97 1.08 13.96
N GLY A 145 -10.07 0.65 13.10
CA GLY A 145 -9.09 -0.41 13.41
C GLY A 145 -8.03 0.07 14.41
N VAL A 146 -7.20 -0.86 14.86
CA VAL A 146 -5.98 -0.52 15.61
C VAL A 146 -5.01 0.20 14.67
N GLU A 147 -4.69 1.44 14.99
CA GLU A 147 -3.66 2.22 14.30
C GLU A 147 -2.68 2.80 15.33
N LEU A 148 -1.41 2.49 15.13
CA LEU A 148 -0.28 3.10 15.83
C LEU A 148 0.42 4.11 14.91
N ARG A 149 1.01 5.15 15.49
CA ARG A 149 1.73 6.20 14.76
C ARG A 149 3.09 6.45 15.40
N SER A 150 4.12 6.64 14.58
CA SER A 150 5.49 6.92 15.03
C SER A 150 6.17 7.92 14.11
N GLU A 151 6.91 8.87 14.69
CA GLU A 151 7.79 9.80 13.98
C GLU A 151 9.24 9.27 13.89
N ASN A 152 9.52 8.13 14.53
CA ASN A 152 10.87 7.56 14.65
C ASN A 152 10.89 6.12 14.12
N VAL A 153 10.94 6.02 12.78
CA VAL A 153 11.14 4.77 12.06
C VAL A 153 12.52 4.79 11.40
N THR A 154 13.31 3.77 11.69
CA THR A 154 14.66 3.58 11.15
C THR A 154 14.77 2.21 10.49
N ILE A 155 15.39 2.16 9.31
CA ILE A 155 15.73 0.92 8.59
C ILE A 155 17.24 0.89 8.41
N SER A 156 17.92 -0.06 9.05
CA SER A 156 19.38 -0.19 9.04
C SER A 156 19.84 -1.49 8.39
N TYR A 157 20.71 -1.38 7.39
CA TYR A 157 21.41 -2.48 6.75
C TYR A 157 22.79 -2.62 7.40
N VAL A 158 23.06 -3.74 8.07
CA VAL A 158 24.27 -3.92 8.89
C VAL A 158 25.02 -5.18 8.46
N TYR A 159 26.28 -5.04 8.04
CA TYR A 159 27.12 -6.19 7.70
C TYR A 159 27.28 -7.15 8.90
N HIS A 160 27.09 -8.44 8.65
CA HIS A 160 27.31 -9.49 9.65
C HIS A 160 28.54 -10.34 9.30
N ASN A 161 28.57 -10.95 8.12
CA ASN A 161 29.69 -11.76 7.62
C ASN A 161 29.72 -11.77 6.08
N SER A 162 30.58 -12.60 5.47
CA SER A 162 30.74 -12.65 4.00
C SER A 162 29.51 -13.14 3.24
N THR A 163 28.65 -13.92 3.88
CA THR A 163 27.47 -14.55 3.27
C THR A 163 26.14 -13.95 3.72
N HIS A 164 26.11 -13.23 4.84
CA HIS A 164 24.89 -12.68 5.42
C HIS A 164 25.07 -11.27 5.99
N PHE A 165 23.96 -10.54 6.07
CA PHE A 165 23.85 -9.24 6.72
C PHE A 165 22.52 -9.15 7.46
N PHE A 166 22.33 -8.09 8.27
CA PHE A 166 21.07 -7.82 8.94
C PHE A 166 20.31 -6.67 8.29
N ILE A 167 18.99 -6.80 8.23
CA ILE A 167 18.07 -5.66 8.09
C ILE A 167 17.39 -5.48 9.45
N ILE A 168 17.54 -4.31 10.05
CA ILE A 168 16.98 -3.96 11.35
C ILE A 168 15.99 -2.82 11.13
N ILE A 169 14.73 -3.04 11.47
CA ILE A 169 13.66 -2.06 11.40
C ILE A 169 13.26 -1.71 12.83
N GLU A 170 13.51 -0.47 13.22
CA GLU A 170 13.22 0.06 14.56
C GLU A 170 12.11 1.10 14.43
N ILE A 171 10.99 0.86 15.12
CA ILE A 171 9.85 1.77 15.20
C ILE A 171 9.69 2.14 16.67
N LEU A 172 10.06 3.36 17.03
CA LEU A 172 10.14 3.82 18.42
C LEU A 172 9.05 4.85 18.71
N ASN A 173 8.76 5.08 20.00
CA ASN A 173 7.84 6.12 20.47
C ASN A 173 6.43 6.06 19.84
N PHE A 174 5.82 4.86 19.80
CA PHE A 174 4.44 4.71 19.33
C PHE A 174 3.45 5.59 20.12
N THR A 175 2.51 6.16 19.37
CA THR A 175 1.27 6.77 19.86
C THR A 175 0.09 6.08 19.19
N VAL A 176 -1.10 6.15 19.78
CA VAL A 176 -2.34 5.70 19.11
C VAL A 176 -2.89 6.81 18.19
N SER A 177 -3.71 6.44 17.21
CA SER A 177 -4.35 7.41 16.30
C SER A 177 -5.22 8.45 17.04
N PRO A 178 -5.42 9.65 16.47
CA PRO A 178 -6.32 10.68 16.99
C PRO A 178 -7.71 10.15 17.31
N GLU A 179 -8.26 9.27 16.47
CA GLU A 179 -9.58 8.66 16.67
C GLU A 179 -9.67 7.87 17.98
N ILE A 180 -8.61 7.12 18.32
CA ILE A 180 -8.49 6.39 19.59
C ILE A 180 -8.21 7.40 20.72
N ARG A 181 -7.23 8.28 20.55
CA ARG A 181 -6.84 9.30 21.53
C ARG A 181 -8.03 10.18 21.96
N ASP A 182 -8.84 10.64 21.02
CA ASP A 182 -9.96 11.56 21.26
C ASP A 182 -11.18 10.83 21.84
N THR A 183 -11.24 9.49 21.68
CA THR A 183 -12.24 8.63 22.33
C THR A 183 -11.86 8.34 23.79
N PHE A 184 -10.60 7.98 24.08
CA PHE A 184 -10.16 7.53 25.41
C PHE A 184 -9.44 8.60 26.25
N GLY A 185 -9.10 9.75 25.65
CA GLY A 185 -8.30 10.81 26.27
C GLY A 185 -6.81 10.47 26.43
N ILE A 186 -6.33 9.39 25.82
CA ILE A 186 -5.00 8.80 26.09
C ILE A 186 -4.28 8.48 24.77
N SER A 187 -3.04 8.97 24.62
CA SER A 187 -2.18 8.71 23.46
C SER A 187 -1.19 7.55 23.63
N ASN A 188 -0.89 7.12 24.87
CA ASN A 188 0.10 6.09 25.19
C ASN A 188 -0.45 4.68 24.88
N PRO A 189 0.16 3.90 23.97
CA PRO A 189 -0.31 2.56 23.59
C PRO A 189 -0.31 1.54 24.76
N GLU A 190 0.56 1.70 25.77
CA GLU A 190 0.61 0.76 26.91
C GLU A 190 -0.68 0.72 27.73
N TYR A 191 -1.50 1.79 27.69
CA TYR A 191 -2.81 1.79 28.35
C TYR A 191 -3.72 0.67 27.81
N PHE A 192 -3.52 0.28 26.55
CA PHE A 192 -4.22 -0.81 25.87
C PHE A 192 -3.44 -2.14 25.91
N GLY A 193 -2.32 -2.20 26.65
CA GLY A 193 -1.40 -3.35 26.70
C GLY A 193 -0.40 -3.43 25.54
N TRP A 194 -0.48 -2.50 24.58
CA TRP A 194 0.35 -2.50 23.37
C TRP A 194 1.77 -1.97 23.62
N PRO A 195 2.76 -2.34 22.79
CA PRO A 195 4.13 -1.87 22.94
C PRO A 195 4.31 -0.39 22.58
N ARG A 196 5.30 0.28 23.19
CA ARG A 196 5.79 1.62 22.79
C ARG A 196 6.81 1.58 21.64
N GLU A 197 7.37 0.42 21.36
CA GLU A 197 8.40 0.22 20.34
C GLU A 197 8.29 -1.17 19.72
N ILE A 198 8.64 -1.30 18.45
CA ILE A 198 8.81 -2.57 17.75
C ILE A 198 10.19 -2.56 17.08
N ILE A 199 10.98 -3.59 17.35
CA ILE A 199 12.26 -3.85 16.70
C ILE A 199 12.15 -5.18 15.97
N ILE A 200 12.19 -5.15 14.64
CA ILE A 200 12.13 -6.30 13.76
C ILE A 200 13.51 -6.48 13.14
N LYS A 201 14.06 -7.69 13.22
CA LYS A 201 15.40 -7.99 12.72
C LYS A 201 15.37 -9.20 11.81
N PHE A 202 15.84 -9.03 10.57
CA PHE A 202 16.05 -10.10 9.62
C PHE A 202 17.54 -10.41 9.51
N LEU A 203 17.90 -11.69 9.51
CA LEU A 203 19.15 -12.19 8.94
C LEU A 203 18.88 -12.51 7.47
N VAL A 204 19.65 -11.92 6.55
CA VAL A 204 19.41 -12.04 5.11
C VAL A 204 20.66 -12.57 4.39
N ASN A 205 20.45 -13.52 3.48
CA ASN A 205 21.51 -14.09 2.66
C ASN A 205 21.92 -13.10 1.56
N ARG A 206 23.22 -12.82 1.44
CA ARG A 206 23.80 -11.88 0.46
C ARG A 206 23.90 -12.46 -0.97
N LYS A 207 23.56 -13.72 -1.18
CA LYS A 207 23.50 -14.33 -2.52
C LYS A 207 22.07 -14.52 -3.01
N THR A 208 21.14 -14.91 -2.12
CA THR A 208 19.79 -15.39 -2.48
C THR A 208 18.63 -14.59 -1.88
N GLY A 209 18.92 -13.54 -1.09
CA GLY A 209 17.90 -12.65 -0.54
C GLY A 209 16.97 -13.28 0.50
N ASP A 210 17.11 -14.60 0.70
CA ASP A 210 16.45 -15.40 1.71
C ASP A 210 16.61 -14.75 3.08
N ALA A 211 15.48 -14.38 3.66
CA ALA A 211 15.40 -13.71 4.93
C ALA A 211 14.82 -14.63 6.01
N TYR A 212 15.39 -14.48 7.21
CA TYR A 212 14.96 -15.14 8.43
C TYR A 212 14.66 -14.07 9.47
N LEU A 213 13.41 -13.98 9.92
CA LEU A 213 13.03 -13.18 11.07
C LEU A 213 13.69 -13.77 12.33
N ILE A 214 14.38 -12.93 13.10
CA ILE A 214 14.96 -13.30 14.40
C ILE A 214 13.93 -13.04 15.49
N ASP A 215 13.51 -14.09 16.20
CA ASP A 215 12.53 -14.04 17.28
C ASP A 215 13.10 -14.67 18.57
N GLY A 216 13.77 -13.82 19.35
CA GLY A 216 14.61 -14.28 20.47
C GLY A 216 15.79 -15.10 19.95
N ASP A 217 15.90 -16.34 20.44
CA ASP A 217 16.92 -17.30 20.01
C ASP A 217 16.50 -18.10 18.76
N ASN A 218 15.27 -17.91 18.25
CA ASN A 218 14.75 -18.62 17.08
C ASN A 218 14.91 -17.82 15.80
N MET A 219 14.96 -18.54 14.66
CA MET A 219 14.91 -17.97 13.33
C MET A 219 13.73 -18.54 12.56
N VAL A 220 12.87 -17.67 12.03
CA VAL A 220 11.69 -18.04 11.23
C VAL A 220 11.95 -17.62 9.79
N TYR A 221 11.95 -18.58 8.85
CA TYR A 221 12.10 -18.28 7.43
C TYR A 221 10.89 -17.50 6.91
N VAL A 222 11.14 -16.41 6.18
CA VAL A 222 10.09 -15.52 5.65
C VAL A 222 10.13 -15.38 4.12
N GLY A 223 10.98 -16.16 3.46
CA GLY A 223 11.22 -16.07 2.01
C GLY A 223 12.22 -14.99 1.63
N THR A 224 12.35 -14.70 0.33
CA THR A 224 13.18 -13.60 -0.18
C THR A 224 12.54 -12.27 0.23
N THR A 225 13.28 -11.38 0.89
CA THR A 225 12.71 -10.09 1.33
C THR A 225 12.80 -9.01 0.24
N PRO A 226 11.71 -8.23 -0.03
CA PRO A 226 11.76 -7.11 -0.97
C PRO A 226 12.65 -5.95 -0.46
N PHE A 227 13.03 -5.97 0.82
CA PHE A 227 14.01 -5.03 1.36
C PHE A 227 15.45 -5.37 0.94
N TYR A 228 15.69 -6.52 0.30
CA TYR A 228 16.99 -6.90 -0.23
C TYR A 228 17.21 -6.36 -1.64
N LEU A 229 17.86 -5.20 -1.70
CA LEU A 229 18.08 -4.44 -2.92
C LEU A 229 19.11 -5.07 -3.91
N PRO A 230 20.27 -5.63 -3.48
CA PRO A 230 21.32 -6.10 -4.39
C PRO A 230 21.00 -7.28 -5.32
N GLU A 231 19.94 -8.05 -5.08
CA GLU A 231 19.52 -9.09 -6.03
C GLU A 231 18.55 -8.61 -7.11
N PHE A 232 18.08 -7.36 -7.02
CA PHE A 232 17.35 -6.75 -8.12
C PHE A 232 18.30 -6.35 -9.26
N ASN A 233 18.95 -7.37 -9.82
CA ASN A 233 19.77 -7.29 -11.02
C ASN A 233 18.82 -7.27 -12.23
N PRO A 234 18.71 -6.13 -12.95
CA PRO A 234 17.79 -5.99 -14.09
C PRO A 234 17.94 -7.11 -15.11
N LYS A 235 19.19 -7.49 -15.42
CA LYS A 235 19.52 -8.56 -16.36
C LYS A 235 18.97 -9.91 -15.91
N GLN A 236 19.14 -10.27 -14.62
CA GLN A 236 18.69 -11.56 -14.11
C GLN A 236 17.15 -11.66 -14.05
N TYR A 237 16.47 -10.54 -13.75
CA TYR A 237 15.02 -10.45 -13.82
C TYR A 237 14.51 -10.69 -15.24
N LEU A 238 15.05 -9.99 -16.25
CA LEU A 238 14.66 -10.19 -17.64
C LEU A 238 14.93 -11.61 -18.14
N LEU A 239 16.09 -12.20 -17.82
CA LEU A 239 16.39 -13.60 -18.16
C LEU A 239 15.38 -14.58 -17.51
N THR A 240 14.84 -14.24 -16.34
CA THR A 240 13.79 -15.02 -15.67
C THR A 240 12.45 -14.85 -16.37
N VAL A 241 12.09 -13.66 -16.86
CA VAL A 241 10.90 -13.44 -17.70
C VAL A 241 10.97 -14.27 -19.00
N ARG A 242 12.14 -14.34 -19.65
CA ARG A 242 12.36 -15.19 -20.83
C ARG A 242 12.15 -16.68 -20.51
N GLU A 243 12.76 -17.17 -19.44
CA GLU A 243 12.62 -18.56 -18.98
C GLU A 243 11.16 -18.89 -18.59
N ASN A 244 10.46 -17.97 -17.92
CA ASN A 244 9.04 -18.13 -17.60
C ASN A 244 8.17 -18.21 -18.84
N THR A 245 8.46 -17.40 -19.87
CA THR A 245 7.76 -17.43 -21.16
C THR A 245 7.90 -18.79 -21.83
N TYR A 246 9.12 -19.33 -21.86
CA TYR A 246 9.41 -20.67 -22.37
C TYR A 246 8.63 -21.76 -21.62
N ARG A 247 8.66 -21.73 -20.28
CA ARG A 247 7.92 -22.67 -19.41
C ARG A 247 6.41 -22.58 -19.60
N PHE A 248 5.86 -21.37 -19.73
CA PHE A 248 4.44 -21.13 -19.97
C PHE A 248 3.98 -21.76 -21.28
N ILE A 249 4.74 -21.56 -22.36
CA ILE A 249 4.44 -22.13 -23.68
C ILE A 249 4.48 -23.67 -23.64
N ASN A 250 5.51 -24.26 -23.04
CA ASN A 250 5.59 -25.71 -22.85
C ASN A 250 4.43 -26.24 -21.99
N THR A 251 4.07 -25.53 -20.91
CA THR A 251 2.93 -25.90 -20.06
C THR A 251 1.63 -25.95 -20.86
N ILE A 252 1.37 -24.99 -21.75
CA ILE A 252 0.18 -25.00 -22.63
C ILE A 252 0.25 -26.13 -23.67
N LYS A 253 1.42 -26.41 -24.25
CA LYS A 253 1.61 -27.51 -25.21
C LYS A 253 1.37 -28.88 -24.58
N GLU A 254 1.82 -29.08 -23.35
CA GLU A 254 1.60 -30.30 -22.57
C GLU A 254 0.15 -30.38 -22.02
N ASN A 255 -0.44 -29.23 -21.66
CA ASN A 255 -1.75 -29.12 -21.03
C ASN A 255 -2.71 -28.20 -21.83
N PRO A 256 -3.05 -28.56 -23.09
CA PRO A 256 -3.87 -27.70 -23.95
C PRO A 256 -5.29 -27.47 -23.43
N TRP A 257 -5.75 -28.32 -22.51
CA TRP A 257 -7.06 -28.18 -21.86
C TRP A 257 -7.21 -26.85 -21.10
N ILE A 258 -6.12 -26.28 -20.56
CA ILE A 258 -6.12 -24.97 -19.87
C ILE A 258 -6.67 -23.87 -20.79
N ILE A 259 -6.20 -23.82 -22.03
CA ILE A 259 -6.62 -22.81 -23.01
C ILE A 259 -7.99 -23.16 -23.59
N LYS A 260 -8.29 -24.45 -23.82
CA LYS A 260 -9.61 -24.90 -24.31
C LYS A 260 -10.74 -24.55 -23.35
N GLU A 261 -10.56 -24.71 -22.04
CA GLU A 261 -11.58 -24.38 -21.05
C GLU A 261 -11.93 -22.88 -21.05
N ILE A 262 -10.92 -22.01 -21.19
CA ILE A 262 -11.09 -20.55 -21.30
C ILE A 262 -11.84 -20.19 -22.58
N ILE A 263 -11.45 -20.79 -23.71
CA ILE A 263 -12.11 -20.60 -25.00
C ILE A 263 -13.57 -21.06 -24.95
N GLU A 264 -13.84 -22.24 -24.39
CA GLU A 264 -15.19 -22.80 -24.27
C GLU A 264 -16.08 -21.88 -23.41
N LYS A 265 -15.58 -21.45 -22.23
CA LYS A 265 -16.28 -20.47 -21.38
C LYS A 265 -16.56 -19.15 -22.09
N ALA A 266 -15.59 -18.61 -22.84
CA ALA A 266 -15.77 -17.38 -23.60
C ALA A 266 -16.74 -17.54 -24.78
N SER A 267 -16.75 -18.71 -25.43
CA SER A 267 -17.64 -19.03 -26.57
C SER A 267 -19.09 -19.29 -26.14
N LEU A 268 -19.29 -19.77 -24.91
CA LEU A 268 -20.61 -20.00 -24.29
C LEU A 268 -21.13 -18.78 -23.50
N ALA A 269 -20.39 -17.67 -23.47
CA ALA A 269 -20.79 -16.46 -22.76
C ALA A 269 -22.06 -15.81 -23.37
N ASN A 270 -22.89 -15.20 -22.52
CA ASN A 270 -24.20 -14.66 -22.94
C ASN A 270 -24.08 -13.33 -23.71
N SER A 271 -22.89 -12.74 -23.73
CA SER A 271 -22.63 -11.48 -24.44
C SER A 271 -21.17 -11.39 -24.90
N SER A 272 -20.92 -10.57 -25.93
CA SER A 272 -19.57 -10.25 -26.36
C SER A 272 -18.74 -9.59 -25.25
N TRP A 273 -19.36 -8.76 -24.39
CA TRP A 273 -18.69 -8.14 -23.25
C TRP A 273 -18.21 -9.20 -22.23
N GLU A 274 -19.06 -10.17 -21.90
CA GLU A 274 -18.72 -11.26 -20.97
C GLU A 274 -17.60 -12.15 -21.55
N ALA A 275 -17.64 -12.46 -22.85
CA ALA A 275 -16.56 -13.16 -23.54
C ALA A 275 -15.22 -12.38 -23.47
N HIS A 276 -15.23 -11.07 -23.75
CA HIS A 276 -14.03 -10.24 -23.64
C HIS A 276 -13.52 -10.14 -22.19
N ARG A 277 -14.41 -10.11 -21.19
CA ARG A 277 -14.02 -10.14 -19.77
C ARG A 277 -13.26 -11.42 -19.43
N ILE A 278 -13.79 -12.59 -19.81
CA ILE A 278 -13.14 -13.90 -19.59
C ILE A 278 -11.75 -13.95 -20.25
N ILE A 279 -11.64 -13.49 -21.50
CA ILE A 279 -10.36 -13.46 -22.24
C ILE A 279 -9.39 -12.46 -21.61
N SER A 280 -9.86 -11.30 -21.14
CA SER A 280 -9.04 -10.29 -20.48
C SER A 280 -8.52 -10.76 -19.12
N GLU A 281 -9.36 -11.39 -18.30
CA GLU A 281 -8.97 -11.96 -17.00
C GLU A 281 -7.93 -13.07 -17.17
N ALA A 282 -8.11 -13.95 -18.16
CA ALA A 282 -7.11 -14.96 -18.53
C ALA A 282 -5.80 -14.33 -19.04
N THR A 283 -5.89 -13.30 -19.89
CA THR A 283 -4.71 -12.59 -20.43
C THR A 283 -3.89 -11.95 -19.32
N ILE A 284 -4.53 -11.26 -18.38
CA ILE A 284 -3.87 -10.66 -17.22
C ILE A 284 -3.18 -11.76 -16.41
N ASN A 285 -3.90 -12.79 -15.96
CA ASN A 285 -3.35 -13.89 -15.16
C ASN A 285 -2.11 -14.56 -15.79
N PHE A 286 -2.14 -14.81 -17.10
CA PHE A 286 -1.02 -15.41 -17.82
C PHE A 286 0.17 -14.45 -18.01
N THR A 287 -0.08 -13.18 -18.33
CA THR A 287 0.96 -12.13 -18.39
C THR A 287 1.61 -11.96 -17.01
N GLU A 288 0.76 -11.94 -15.98
CA GLU A 288 1.01 -12.10 -14.54
C GLU A 288 2.16 -13.06 -14.27
N LYS A 289 1.86 -14.34 -14.53
CA LYS A 289 2.73 -15.49 -14.31
C LYS A 289 4.06 -15.42 -15.06
N ILE A 290 4.10 -14.85 -16.25
CA ILE A 290 5.33 -14.68 -17.02
C ILE A 290 6.24 -13.63 -16.35
N MET A 291 5.65 -12.53 -15.86
CA MET A 291 6.36 -11.39 -15.26
C MET A 291 6.73 -11.59 -13.77
N LEU A 292 6.32 -12.69 -13.15
CA LEU A 292 6.70 -13.04 -11.77
C LEU A 292 8.21 -13.32 -11.66
N ILE A 293 8.78 -12.96 -10.51
CA ILE A 293 10.14 -13.35 -10.14
C ILE A 293 10.08 -14.80 -9.67
N ALA A 294 10.26 -15.75 -10.61
CA ALA A 294 10.00 -17.15 -10.35
C ALA A 294 10.80 -17.67 -9.13
N ASN A 295 10.11 -18.42 -8.27
CA ASN A 295 10.57 -18.97 -6.99
C ASN A 295 10.83 -17.97 -5.86
N HIS A 296 10.65 -16.66 -6.08
CA HIS A 296 10.83 -15.66 -5.02
C HIS A 296 9.48 -15.33 -4.39
N GLN A 297 9.36 -15.62 -3.09
CA GLN A 297 8.18 -15.34 -2.30
C GLN A 297 8.58 -14.56 -1.04
N TYR A 298 7.73 -13.65 -0.59
CA TYR A 298 7.86 -12.98 0.70
C TYR A 298 6.58 -13.22 1.51
N LEU A 299 6.72 -13.75 2.73
CA LEU A 299 5.57 -14.15 3.58
C LEU A 299 4.60 -15.14 2.90
N GLY A 300 5.10 -15.94 1.94
CA GLY A 300 4.32 -16.87 1.12
C GLY A 300 3.64 -16.23 -0.11
N LEU A 301 3.70 -14.91 -0.27
CA LEU A 301 3.19 -14.19 -1.44
C LEU A 301 4.26 -14.15 -2.53
N PRO A 302 3.93 -14.37 -3.82
CA PRO A 302 4.90 -14.23 -4.91
C PRO A 302 5.35 -12.78 -5.07
N LEU A 303 6.55 -12.57 -5.63
CA LEU A 303 7.05 -11.23 -5.95
C LEU A 303 6.98 -10.95 -7.46
N LYS A 304 6.65 -9.70 -7.81
CA LYS A 304 6.57 -9.11 -9.15
C LYS A 304 7.36 -7.79 -9.13
N PHE A 305 7.79 -7.31 -10.30
CA PHE A 305 8.45 -6.01 -10.41
C PHE A 305 7.82 -5.21 -11.55
N ASP A 306 7.55 -3.93 -11.31
CA ASP A 306 6.78 -3.07 -12.22
C ASP A 306 7.61 -2.03 -12.98
N GLY A 307 8.89 -1.85 -12.62
CA GLY A 307 9.79 -0.86 -13.21
C GLY A 307 10.56 -0.06 -12.16
N SER A 308 9.90 0.29 -11.06
CA SER A 308 10.50 1.04 -9.94
C SER A 308 10.21 0.42 -8.56
N HIS A 309 9.27 -0.54 -8.48
CA HIS A 309 8.84 -1.16 -7.24
C HIS A 309 8.76 -2.68 -7.34
N ILE A 310 9.14 -3.34 -6.24
CA ILE A 310 8.80 -4.75 -6.01
C ILE A 310 7.40 -4.78 -5.43
N THR A 311 6.50 -5.48 -6.11
CA THR A 311 5.16 -5.74 -5.62
C THR A 311 4.99 -7.19 -5.19
N ALA A 312 4.17 -7.42 -4.17
CA ALA A 312 3.57 -8.74 -3.96
C ALA A 312 2.07 -8.60 -4.21
N PRO A 313 1.51 -9.26 -5.25
CA PRO A 313 0.06 -9.34 -5.40
C PRO A 313 -0.50 -10.10 -4.19
N ILE A 314 -1.23 -9.35 -3.37
CA ILE A 314 -2.14 -9.92 -2.39
C ILE A 314 -3.47 -10.09 -3.12
N ASP A 315 -3.80 -11.31 -3.53
CA ASP A 315 -5.04 -11.64 -4.25
C ASP A 315 -6.28 -11.19 -3.45
N ASP A 316 -6.87 -10.04 -3.81
CA ASP A 316 -8.12 -9.46 -3.28
C ASP A 316 -8.32 -9.56 -1.75
N ILE A 317 -7.25 -9.61 -0.95
CA ILE A 317 -7.39 -9.55 0.51
C ILE A 317 -7.78 -8.13 0.88
N ASN A 318 -9.03 -8.01 1.30
CA ASN A 318 -9.57 -6.85 1.94
C ASN A 318 -8.87 -6.65 3.29
N LEU A 319 -7.74 -5.95 3.27
CA LEU A 319 -7.11 -5.32 4.43
C LEU A 319 -8.11 -4.43 5.19
N TRP A 320 -9.13 -3.93 4.48
CA TRP A 320 -10.30 -3.29 5.06
C TRP A 320 -11.29 -4.27 5.69
N ARG A 321 -11.90 -3.82 6.78
CA ARG A 321 -13.07 -4.43 7.41
C ARG A 321 -14.29 -3.51 7.25
N VAL A 322 -15.45 -4.10 6.98
CA VAL A 322 -16.73 -3.38 7.11
C VAL A 322 -17.11 -3.30 8.59
N ALA A 323 -17.33 -2.08 9.08
CA ALA A 323 -17.89 -1.79 10.38
C ALA A 323 -19.18 -0.97 10.24
N PRO A 324 -20.22 -1.20 11.08
CA PRO A 324 -21.38 -0.32 11.15
C PRO A 324 -21.02 0.96 11.92
N LYS A 325 -21.25 2.13 11.31
CA LYS A 325 -21.04 3.43 11.94
C LYS A 325 -22.32 4.24 11.95
N VAL A 326 -22.71 4.71 13.14
CA VAL A 326 -23.82 5.64 13.29
C VAL A 326 -23.41 7.02 12.73
N LYS A 327 -24.28 7.64 11.93
CA LYS A 327 -24.16 9.04 11.48
C LYS A 327 -25.48 9.79 11.73
N ALA A 328 -25.39 11.10 11.92
CA ALA A 328 -26.53 12.01 12.02
C ALA A 328 -26.78 12.73 10.68
N ASN A 329 -28.01 12.73 10.20
CA ASN A 329 -28.43 13.37 8.96
C ASN A 329 -28.82 14.83 9.21
N VAL A 330 -27.84 15.74 9.07
CA VAL A 330 -27.97 17.18 9.35
C VAL A 330 -29.09 17.83 8.51
N SER A 331 -29.22 17.45 7.23
CA SER A 331 -30.26 17.97 6.34
C SER A 331 -31.67 17.62 6.83
N VAL A 332 -31.86 16.40 7.36
CA VAL A 332 -33.15 15.96 7.93
C VAL A 332 -33.44 16.67 9.25
N ILE A 333 -32.44 16.84 10.13
CA ILE A 333 -32.56 17.54 11.43
C ILE A 333 -33.10 18.97 11.26
N LEU A 334 -32.68 19.68 10.19
CA LEU A 334 -33.08 21.07 9.93
C LEU A 334 -34.37 21.21 9.09
N SER A 335 -34.95 20.10 8.63
CA SER A 335 -36.13 20.09 7.77
C SER A 335 -37.39 20.61 8.49
N PRO A 336 -38.36 21.24 7.79
CA PRO A 336 -39.62 21.67 8.39
C PRO A 336 -40.41 20.53 9.03
N GLN A 337 -40.32 19.32 8.47
CA GLN A 337 -40.99 18.13 8.99
C GLN A 337 -40.44 17.73 10.37
N ILE A 338 -39.11 17.67 10.54
CA ILE A 338 -38.49 17.33 11.83
C ILE A 338 -38.61 18.48 12.83
N LYS A 339 -38.62 19.74 12.40
CA LYS A 339 -38.88 20.90 13.28
C LYS A 339 -40.25 20.79 13.96
N ASN A 340 -41.30 20.52 13.19
CA ASN A 340 -42.65 20.36 13.74
C ASN A 340 -42.74 19.11 14.63
N LEU A 341 -42.20 17.98 14.17
CA LEU A 341 -42.15 16.73 14.97
C LEU A 341 -41.40 16.93 16.29
N THR A 342 -40.30 17.70 16.30
CA THR A 342 -39.53 18.03 17.53
C THR A 342 -40.39 18.80 18.51
N LYS A 343 -41.15 19.80 18.05
CA LYS A 343 -42.05 20.57 18.90
C LYS A 343 -43.06 19.66 19.59
N ASP A 344 -43.77 18.86 18.80
CA ASP A 344 -44.86 18.03 19.31
C ASP A 344 -44.32 16.91 20.23
N ALA A 345 -43.21 16.27 19.85
CA ALA A 345 -42.54 15.25 20.66
C ALA A 345 -42.07 15.79 22.02
N VAL A 346 -41.35 16.92 22.05
CA VAL A 346 -40.84 17.50 23.30
C VAL A 346 -41.99 18.00 24.18
N LEU A 347 -43.02 18.64 23.62
CA LEU A 347 -44.17 19.11 24.40
C LEU A 347 -45.03 17.97 24.93
N ASN A 348 -45.15 16.84 24.24
CA ASN A 348 -45.85 15.65 24.74
C ASN A 348 -45.03 14.93 25.82
N TYR A 349 -43.72 14.74 25.60
CA TYR A 349 -42.81 14.19 26.62
C TYR A 349 -42.87 14.98 27.93
N LEU A 350 -42.84 16.32 27.86
CA LEU A 350 -42.97 17.18 29.05
C LEU A 350 -44.34 17.10 29.76
N LYS A 351 -45.41 16.69 29.07
CA LYS A 351 -46.78 16.63 29.63
C LYS A 351 -47.12 15.26 30.21
N SER A 352 -46.69 14.18 29.55
CA SER A 352 -47.15 12.81 29.85
C SER A 352 -46.02 11.78 29.96
N GLY A 353 -44.76 12.18 29.78
CA GLY A 353 -43.62 11.26 29.72
C GLY A 353 -43.62 10.36 28.48
N ASP A 354 -44.36 10.70 27.42
CA ASP A 354 -44.40 9.89 26.19
C ASP A 354 -43.13 10.09 25.35
N GLU A 355 -42.31 9.04 25.28
CA GLU A 355 -41.04 9.03 24.55
C GLU A 355 -41.21 8.74 23.05
N LYS A 356 -42.37 8.27 22.58
CA LYS A 356 -42.56 7.77 21.20
C LYS A 356 -42.13 8.77 20.12
N GLY A 357 -42.48 10.04 20.28
CA GLY A 357 -42.10 11.09 19.32
C GLY A 357 -40.59 11.35 19.30
N ILE A 358 -39.90 11.17 20.44
CA ILE A 358 -38.44 11.33 20.53
C ILE A 358 -37.75 10.13 19.86
N LEU A 359 -38.26 8.91 20.09
CA LEU A 359 -37.79 7.70 19.40
C LEU A 359 -37.99 7.79 17.87
N GLU A 360 -39.10 8.37 17.40
CA GLU A 360 -39.34 8.62 15.97
C GLU A 360 -38.32 9.61 15.39
N ILE A 361 -37.96 10.67 16.12
CA ILE A 361 -36.93 11.63 15.70
C ILE A 361 -35.56 10.95 15.63
N VAL A 362 -35.18 10.14 16.63
CA VAL A 362 -33.94 9.34 16.61
C VAL A 362 -33.88 8.48 15.35
N ASN A 363 -34.93 7.71 15.05
CA ASN A 363 -34.98 6.82 13.88
C ASN A 363 -34.98 7.55 12.52
N LYS A 364 -35.46 8.80 12.47
CA LYS A 364 -35.46 9.61 11.24
C LYS A 364 -34.16 10.38 11.01
N THR A 365 -33.41 10.67 12.08
CA THR A 365 -32.27 11.59 12.03
C THR A 365 -30.93 10.90 12.21
N LEU A 366 -30.90 9.72 12.84
CA LEU A 366 -29.73 8.85 12.85
C LEU A 366 -29.91 7.69 11.87
N TYR A 367 -28.80 7.29 11.26
CA TYR A 367 -28.75 6.11 10.39
C TYR A 367 -27.43 5.37 10.58
N VAL A 368 -27.42 4.09 10.21
CA VAL A 368 -26.22 3.26 10.17
C VAL A 368 -25.67 3.29 8.75
N LYS A 369 -24.37 3.56 8.62
CA LYS A 369 -23.63 3.42 7.37
C LYS A 369 -22.56 2.34 7.54
N GLU A 370 -22.47 1.43 6.58
CA GLU A 370 -21.30 0.56 6.43
C GLU A 370 -20.10 1.38 5.97
N VAL A 371 -18.97 1.18 6.65
CA VAL A 371 -17.73 1.91 6.42
C VAL A 371 -16.56 0.95 6.45
N TYR A 372 -15.64 1.19 5.53
CA TYR A 372 -14.53 0.32 5.18
C TYR A 372 -13.27 0.86 5.85
N TYR A 373 -12.60 0.05 6.68
CA TYR A 373 -11.46 0.51 7.49
C TYR A 373 -10.29 -0.49 7.50
N PRO A 374 -9.06 -0.06 7.16
CA PRO A 374 -8.66 1.31 6.80
C PRO A 374 -9.29 1.73 5.47
N PHE A 375 -9.59 3.02 5.33
CA PHE A 375 -10.24 3.59 4.14
C PHE A 375 -9.20 3.85 3.04
N LEU A 376 -8.52 2.78 2.64
CA LEU A 376 -7.55 2.74 1.55
C LEU A 376 -8.31 2.35 0.29
N PHE A 377 -8.53 3.31 -0.61
CA PHE A 377 -9.34 3.16 -1.82
C PHE A 377 -8.63 2.43 -2.98
N THR A 378 -7.38 2.04 -2.80
CA THR A 378 -6.58 1.33 -3.79
C THR A 378 -6.43 -0.14 -3.40
N ASN A 379 -6.34 -1.03 -4.39
CA ASN A 379 -5.88 -2.39 -4.16
C ASN A 379 -4.51 -2.33 -3.47
N ILE A 380 -4.39 -2.88 -2.26
CA ILE A 380 -3.16 -2.81 -1.49
C ILE A 380 -2.25 -3.94 -1.93
N PHE A 381 -1.54 -3.69 -3.02
CA PHE A 381 -0.32 -4.39 -3.30
C PHE A 381 0.67 -4.08 -2.17
N VAL A 382 1.37 -5.11 -1.70
CA VAL A 382 2.69 -4.86 -1.07
C VAL A 382 3.50 -4.13 -2.13
N HIS A 383 4.13 -3.02 -1.79
CA HIS A 383 4.75 -2.15 -2.79
C HIS A 383 5.94 -1.46 -2.16
N VAL A 384 7.13 -1.82 -2.63
CA VAL A 384 8.41 -1.42 -2.05
C VAL A 384 9.27 -0.83 -3.16
N SER A 385 9.53 0.47 -3.10
CA SER A 385 10.47 1.16 -3.98
C SER A 385 11.86 0.55 -3.87
N VAL A 386 12.62 0.65 -4.95
CA VAL A 386 13.97 0.10 -5.05
C VAL A 386 14.91 1.25 -5.43
N PRO A 387 15.56 1.96 -4.48
CA PRO A 387 15.57 1.76 -3.02
C PRO A 387 14.30 2.24 -2.29
N ILE A 388 14.11 1.75 -1.05
CA ILE A 388 12.97 2.08 -0.17
C ILE A 388 12.82 3.59 -0.01
N ASN A 389 11.59 4.10 -0.15
CA ASN A 389 11.28 5.52 -0.19
C ASN A 389 9.95 5.87 0.52
N THR A 390 9.68 7.17 0.69
CA THR A 390 8.33 7.67 0.97
C THR A 390 7.39 7.28 -0.19
N SER A 391 6.18 6.81 0.12
CA SER A 391 5.17 6.13 -0.72
C SER A 391 5.15 4.59 -0.64
N ASP A 392 6.07 3.95 0.09
CA ASP A 392 6.07 2.48 0.21
C ASP A 392 5.11 1.93 1.27
N PHE A 393 4.73 0.68 1.05
CA PHE A 393 3.82 -0.12 1.86
C PHE A 393 4.53 -1.40 2.29
N LEU A 394 5.05 -1.42 3.54
CA LEU A 394 5.92 -2.48 4.05
C LEU A 394 5.15 -3.40 5.01
N PRO A 395 4.71 -4.60 4.60
CA PRO A 395 4.24 -5.63 5.53
C PRO A 395 5.45 -6.28 6.20
N LEU A 396 5.44 -6.34 7.52
CA LEU A 396 6.53 -6.90 8.32
C LEU A 396 5.98 -7.95 9.29
N PRO A 397 6.50 -9.19 9.29
CA PRO A 397 6.15 -10.19 10.29
C PRO A 397 6.67 -9.78 11.68
N LEU A 398 5.85 -10.01 12.70
CA LEU A 398 6.18 -9.65 14.07
C LEU A 398 6.92 -10.79 14.79
N PRO A 399 8.01 -10.49 15.52
CA PRO A 399 8.49 -11.34 16.61
C PRO A 399 7.35 -11.63 17.60
N LYS A 400 7.27 -12.87 18.10
CA LYS A 400 6.16 -13.36 18.95
C LYS A 400 5.87 -12.45 20.14
N LYS A 401 6.91 -11.90 20.78
CA LYS A 401 6.78 -10.96 21.93
C LYS A 401 5.97 -9.70 21.61
N TYR A 402 5.90 -9.27 20.36
CA TYR A 402 5.11 -8.13 19.90
C TYR A 402 3.76 -8.58 19.36
N GLY A 403 3.73 -9.71 18.63
CA GLY A 403 2.49 -10.31 18.13
C GLY A 403 1.50 -10.63 19.24
N GLU A 404 1.96 -11.26 20.33
CA GLU A 404 1.14 -11.57 21.52
C GLU A 404 0.57 -10.31 22.19
N LYS A 405 1.30 -9.20 22.21
CA LYS A 405 0.83 -7.93 22.80
C LYS A 405 -0.17 -7.18 21.94
N LEU A 406 -0.06 -7.29 20.62
CA LEU A 406 -0.95 -6.64 19.67
C LEU A 406 -2.16 -7.51 19.27
N GLY A 407 -2.10 -8.82 19.51
CA GLY A 407 -3.02 -9.78 18.91
C GLY A 407 -2.78 -9.98 17.40
N ALA A 408 -1.57 -9.67 16.92
CA ALA A 408 -1.22 -9.54 15.51
C ALA A 408 -0.14 -10.54 15.08
N LYS A 409 -0.08 -10.86 13.78
CA LYS A 409 0.99 -11.67 13.17
C LYS A 409 1.94 -10.84 12.31
N TYR A 410 1.41 -9.78 11.69
CA TYR A 410 2.18 -8.81 10.91
C TYR A 410 1.84 -7.38 11.36
N ILE A 411 2.67 -6.43 10.96
CA ILE A 411 2.31 -5.01 10.88
C ILE A 411 2.42 -4.55 9.43
N PHE A 412 1.59 -3.60 9.05
CA PHE A 412 1.69 -2.89 7.79
C PHE A 412 2.15 -1.46 8.06
N VAL A 413 3.34 -1.12 7.58
CA VAL A 413 3.94 0.21 7.72
C VAL A 413 3.64 1.00 6.46
N ASN A 414 2.84 2.06 6.62
CA ASN A 414 2.36 2.91 5.53
C ASN A 414 3.16 4.22 5.51
N LEU A 415 4.08 4.34 4.55
CA LEU A 415 4.90 5.52 4.33
C LEU A 415 4.18 6.49 3.39
N LEU A 416 3.28 7.31 3.91
CA LEU A 416 2.44 8.18 3.08
C LEU A 416 3.26 9.16 2.22
N ARG A 417 2.85 9.36 0.96
CA ARG A 417 3.54 10.22 -0.04
C ARG A 417 3.79 11.67 0.41
N ASN A 418 2.92 12.19 1.28
CA ASN A 418 2.99 13.57 1.81
C ASN A 418 3.73 13.64 3.17
N ALA A 419 4.52 12.62 3.52
CA ALA A 419 5.30 12.63 4.76
C ALA A 419 6.61 13.42 4.61
N GLU A 420 6.98 14.19 5.66
CA GLU A 420 8.26 14.93 5.72
C GLU A 420 9.46 13.97 5.88
N LYS A 421 9.82 13.22 4.82
CA LYS A 421 11.01 12.34 4.76
C LYS A 421 11.23 11.43 5.99
N TYR A 422 10.22 10.64 6.32
CA TYR A 422 10.35 9.47 7.19
C TYR A 422 10.11 8.21 6.34
N PRO A 423 10.89 7.11 6.47
CA PRO A 423 11.81 6.75 7.55
C PRO A 423 13.28 7.15 7.28
N TYR A 424 14.12 7.04 8.31
CA TYR A 424 15.58 7.13 8.14
C TYR A 424 16.14 5.79 7.67
N VAL A 425 16.81 5.76 6.52
CA VAL A 425 17.40 4.53 5.97
C VAL A 425 18.93 4.62 5.97
N TYR A 426 19.58 3.66 6.64
CA TYR A 426 21.03 3.59 6.79
C TYR A 426 21.61 2.39 6.04
N TYR A 427 22.39 2.65 4.99
CA TYR A 427 23.04 1.64 4.17
C TYR A 427 24.50 1.43 4.59
N ASP A 428 24.90 0.18 4.87
CA ASP A 428 26.31 -0.18 5.05
C ASP A 428 26.99 -0.34 3.66
N PRO A 429 27.95 0.52 3.29
CA PRO A 429 28.53 0.54 1.95
C PRO A 429 29.35 -0.73 1.62
N ARG A 430 29.63 -1.60 2.60
CA ARG A 430 30.23 -2.92 2.36
C ARG A 430 29.25 -3.92 1.72
N LEU A 431 27.96 -3.64 1.86
CA LEU A 431 26.87 -4.45 1.29
C LEU A 431 26.55 -3.96 -0.11
N PHE A 432 26.15 -2.69 -0.24
CA PHE A 432 25.81 -2.00 -1.49
C PHE A 432 25.74 -0.48 -1.32
N THR A 433 25.68 0.25 -2.44
CA THR A 433 25.47 1.70 -2.50
C THR A 433 24.21 2.00 -3.35
N PRO A 434 23.22 2.79 -2.87
CA PRO A 434 21.95 3.01 -3.57
C PRO A 434 22.08 3.60 -4.98
N GLU A 435 23.15 4.36 -5.25
CA GLU A 435 23.40 5.06 -6.50
C GLU A 435 23.53 4.09 -7.69
N ASN A 436 24.30 3.01 -7.51
CA ASN A 436 24.51 1.97 -8.54
C ASN A 436 23.22 1.21 -8.88
N LEU A 437 22.29 1.17 -7.93
CA LEU A 437 21.02 0.48 -8.08
C LEU A 437 20.01 1.34 -8.87
N SER A 438 19.93 2.63 -8.53
CA SER A 438 19.01 3.58 -9.17
C SER A 438 19.27 3.73 -10.68
N GLU A 439 20.53 3.68 -11.11
CA GLU A 439 20.89 3.83 -12.54
C GLU A 439 20.43 2.63 -13.38
N GLY A 440 20.60 1.40 -12.89
CA GLY A 440 20.16 0.19 -13.59
C GLY A 440 18.63 0.05 -13.69
N LEU A 441 17.89 0.56 -12.69
CA LEU A 441 16.43 0.42 -12.62
C LEU A 441 15.69 1.48 -13.44
N LYS A 442 16.21 2.72 -13.52
CA LYS A 442 15.66 3.78 -14.40
C LYS A 442 15.54 3.35 -15.86
N ASN A 443 16.44 2.50 -16.33
CA ASN A 443 16.40 1.98 -17.69
C ASN A 443 15.31 0.90 -17.87
N LEU A 444 14.96 0.15 -16.82
CA LEU A 444 13.85 -0.81 -16.85
C LEU A 444 12.47 -0.15 -16.75
N GLU A 445 12.35 0.98 -16.06
CA GLU A 445 11.08 1.66 -15.79
C GLU A 445 10.26 1.93 -17.06
N ALA A 446 10.93 2.28 -18.17
CA ALA A 446 10.27 2.47 -19.47
C ALA A 446 10.08 1.17 -20.27
N PHE A 447 10.93 0.15 -20.05
CA PHE A 447 10.93 -1.09 -20.84
C PHE A 447 9.90 -2.11 -20.34
N LEU A 448 9.71 -2.26 -19.03
CA LEU A 448 8.81 -3.29 -18.49
C LEU A 448 7.33 -3.08 -18.84
N PRO A 449 6.76 -1.85 -18.88
CA PRO A 449 5.41 -1.63 -19.38
C PRO A 449 5.25 -2.03 -20.86
N LEU A 450 6.28 -1.83 -21.68
CA LEU A 450 6.28 -2.26 -23.09
C LEU A 450 6.30 -3.78 -23.19
N LEU A 451 7.23 -4.44 -22.49
CA LEU A 451 7.33 -5.90 -22.45
C LEU A 451 6.04 -6.56 -21.93
N TYR A 452 5.44 -6.01 -20.87
CA TYR A 452 4.14 -6.43 -20.35
C TYR A 452 3.04 -6.30 -21.41
N SER A 453 2.98 -5.16 -22.10
CA SER A 453 1.98 -4.89 -23.14
C SER A 453 2.11 -5.84 -24.32
N GLU A 454 3.32 -6.16 -24.76
CA GLU A 454 3.55 -7.10 -25.86
C GLU A 454 3.19 -8.54 -25.47
N ILE A 455 3.58 -8.99 -24.27
CA ILE A 455 3.16 -10.30 -23.73
C ILE A 455 1.62 -10.40 -23.68
N ALA A 456 0.96 -9.40 -23.10
CA ALA A 456 -0.50 -9.35 -23.01
C ALA A 456 -1.17 -9.30 -24.40
N GLY A 457 -0.60 -8.53 -25.33
CA GLY A 457 -1.08 -8.42 -26.72
C GLY A 457 -0.99 -9.75 -27.47
N HIS A 458 0.14 -10.45 -27.35
CA HIS A 458 0.34 -11.77 -27.94
C HIS A 458 -0.59 -12.83 -27.33
N ILE A 459 -0.74 -12.88 -26.00
CA ILE A 459 -1.63 -13.82 -25.30
C ILE A 459 -3.10 -13.56 -25.68
N SER A 460 -3.56 -12.31 -25.61
CA SER A 460 -4.92 -11.93 -26.02
C SER A 460 -5.17 -12.25 -27.49
N GLY A 461 -4.21 -11.93 -28.37
CA GLY A 461 -4.27 -12.22 -29.80
C GLY A 461 -4.26 -13.71 -30.13
N MET A 462 -3.64 -14.55 -29.30
CA MET A 462 -3.73 -16.02 -29.36
C MET A 462 -5.10 -16.51 -28.87
N LEU A 463 -5.55 -16.06 -27.69
CA LEU A 463 -6.83 -16.47 -27.10
C LEU A 463 -8.02 -16.12 -28.02
N HIS A 464 -8.09 -14.90 -28.54
CA HIS A 464 -9.14 -14.48 -29.49
C HIS A 464 -9.07 -15.26 -30.82
N SER A 465 -7.88 -15.50 -31.35
CA SER A 465 -7.73 -16.30 -32.59
C SER A 465 -8.20 -17.74 -32.37
N SER A 466 -7.83 -18.31 -31.22
CA SER A 466 -8.18 -19.68 -30.84
C SER A 466 -9.69 -19.83 -30.59
N MET A 467 -10.33 -18.81 -30.01
CA MET A 467 -11.79 -18.75 -29.84
C MET A 467 -12.53 -18.70 -31.18
N LEU A 468 -12.01 -17.94 -32.17
CA LEU A 468 -12.60 -17.87 -33.51
C LEU A 468 -12.38 -19.15 -34.34
N LYS A 469 -11.26 -19.86 -34.12
CA LYS A 469 -10.92 -21.12 -34.81
C LYS A 469 -11.54 -22.36 -34.16
N GLY A 470 -11.84 -22.31 -32.85
CA GLY A 470 -12.26 -23.48 -32.06
C GLY A 470 -11.10 -24.41 -31.65
N GLU A 471 -9.86 -24.03 -31.94
CA GLU A 471 -8.63 -24.77 -31.66
C GLU A 471 -7.50 -23.82 -31.26
N ILE A 472 -6.44 -24.33 -30.61
CA ILE A 472 -5.34 -23.50 -30.09
C ILE A 472 -4.44 -23.02 -31.23
N ASP A 473 -4.23 -21.70 -31.30
CA ASP A 473 -3.32 -21.06 -32.25
C ASP A 473 -1.85 -21.19 -31.81
N TYR A 474 -1.28 -22.38 -31.99
CA TYR A 474 0.10 -22.69 -31.60
C TYR A 474 1.16 -21.84 -32.31
N GLU A 475 0.90 -21.34 -33.52
CA GLU A 475 1.81 -20.44 -34.24
C GLU A 475 1.98 -19.12 -33.47
N LYS A 476 0.86 -18.54 -33.00
CA LYS A 476 0.90 -17.34 -32.14
C LYS A 476 1.50 -17.59 -30.77
N LEU A 477 1.30 -18.79 -30.21
CA LEU A 477 1.91 -19.21 -28.95
C LEU A 477 3.44 -19.30 -29.07
N ASP A 478 3.95 -19.84 -30.18
CA ASP A 478 5.40 -19.96 -30.40
C ASP A 478 6.05 -18.61 -30.76
N THR A 479 5.31 -17.74 -31.44
CA THR A 479 5.73 -16.35 -31.69
C THR A 479 5.99 -15.58 -30.39
N LEU A 480 5.21 -15.83 -29.32
CA LEU A 480 5.38 -15.15 -28.03
C LEU A 480 6.80 -15.34 -27.44
N TYR A 481 7.38 -16.54 -27.53
CA TYR A 481 8.75 -16.75 -27.03
C TYR A 481 9.78 -15.93 -27.81
N MET A 482 9.66 -15.92 -29.14
CA MET A 482 10.58 -15.19 -30.01
C MET A 482 10.50 -13.68 -29.73
N THR A 483 9.30 -13.09 -29.76
CA THR A 483 9.11 -11.66 -29.43
C THR A 483 9.72 -11.30 -28.08
N VAL A 484 9.46 -12.09 -27.03
CA VAL A 484 9.99 -11.82 -25.68
C VAL A 484 11.51 -12.00 -25.61
N SER A 485 12.06 -13.01 -26.28
CA SER A 485 13.51 -13.21 -26.32
C SER A 485 14.20 -12.02 -26.99
N ASP A 486 13.77 -11.70 -28.22
CA ASP A 486 14.34 -10.66 -29.07
C ASP A 486 14.29 -9.29 -28.36
N MET A 487 13.14 -8.89 -27.81
CA MET A 487 13.01 -7.64 -27.04
C MET A 487 13.98 -7.56 -25.85
N ILE A 488 14.23 -8.68 -25.17
CA ILE A 488 15.16 -8.73 -24.04
C ILE A 488 16.62 -8.75 -24.53
N ASP A 489 16.93 -9.42 -25.64
CA ASP A 489 18.29 -9.44 -26.21
C ASP A 489 18.68 -8.03 -26.69
N ASP A 490 17.80 -7.36 -27.44
CA ASP A 490 17.98 -5.95 -27.87
C ASP A 490 18.24 -5.01 -26.68
N TYR A 491 17.43 -5.11 -25.63
CA TYR A 491 17.57 -4.30 -24.42
C TYR A 491 18.90 -4.57 -23.68
N LEU A 492 19.31 -5.85 -23.60
CA LEU A 492 20.56 -6.22 -22.94
C LEU A 492 21.78 -5.76 -23.74
N GLU A 493 21.74 -5.82 -25.08
CA GLU A 493 22.82 -5.29 -25.93
C GLU A 493 22.97 -3.78 -25.78
N GLU A 494 21.87 -3.01 -25.84
CA GLU A 494 21.89 -1.55 -25.70
C GLU A 494 22.40 -1.09 -24.32
N VAL A 495 21.87 -1.68 -23.25
CA VAL A 495 22.12 -1.22 -21.87
C VAL A 495 23.41 -1.77 -21.27
N TYR A 496 23.72 -3.06 -21.49
CA TYR A 496 24.89 -3.70 -20.88
C TYR A 496 26.12 -3.75 -21.77
N LYS A 497 26.01 -3.42 -23.07
CA LYS A 497 27.11 -3.45 -24.05
C LYS A 497 27.92 -4.74 -23.96
N GLU A 498 27.23 -5.88 -24.06
CA GLU A 498 27.95 -7.14 -24.26
C GLU A 498 28.63 -7.08 -25.62
N GLU A 499 29.95 -6.86 -25.62
CA GLU A 499 30.78 -7.10 -26.80
C GLU A 499 30.58 -8.56 -27.18
N THR A 500 29.75 -8.78 -28.20
CA THR A 500 29.56 -10.08 -28.80
C THR A 500 30.88 -10.52 -29.42
N THR A 501 31.69 -11.23 -28.63
CA THR A 501 32.76 -12.07 -29.16
C THR A 501 32.11 -13.16 -29.99
N SER A 502 31.81 -12.82 -31.25
CA SER A 502 31.27 -13.74 -32.23
C SER A 502 32.23 -14.93 -32.30
N HIS A 503 31.76 -16.12 -31.93
CA HIS A 503 32.43 -17.35 -32.29
C HIS A 503 32.36 -17.51 -33.80
N LYS A 504 33.33 -16.89 -34.50
CA LYS A 504 33.67 -17.32 -35.86
C LYS A 504 34.30 -18.70 -35.75
N GLU A 505 33.50 -19.71 -36.05
CA GLU A 505 34.01 -21.00 -36.48
C GLU A 505 34.77 -20.82 -37.80
N GLU A 506 36.09 -20.61 -37.73
CA GLU A 506 36.96 -20.91 -38.87
C GLU A 506 37.36 -22.38 -38.84
N THR A 507 36.79 -23.14 -39.76
CA THR A 507 37.07 -24.57 -39.92
C THR A 507 38.29 -24.82 -40.81
N SER A 508 39.17 -25.72 -40.36
CA SER A 508 40.33 -26.30 -41.08
C SER A 508 41.59 -25.41 -41.20
N LYS A 509 42.84 -25.92 -41.08
CA LYS A 509 43.36 -27.29 -41.23
C LYS A 509 44.49 -27.65 -40.24
N LYS A 510 44.52 -28.95 -39.91
CA LYS A 510 45.63 -29.89 -39.57
C LYS A 510 47.08 -29.41 -39.27
N GLU A 511 47.65 -30.16 -38.32
CA GLU A 511 49.09 -30.50 -38.12
C GLU A 511 49.99 -29.34 -37.62
N ASP A 512 50.93 -29.52 -36.67
CA ASP A 512 51.54 -30.76 -36.16
C ASP A 512 52.02 -30.66 -34.69
N SER A 513 52.39 -31.82 -34.12
CA SER A 513 52.87 -32.17 -32.78
C SER A 513 53.73 -31.18 -31.95
N LYS A 514 53.50 -31.19 -30.62
CA LYS A 514 54.45 -31.79 -29.64
C LYS A 514 53.91 -31.95 -28.21
N LYS A 515 54.46 -32.95 -27.52
CA LYS A 515 54.24 -33.32 -26.11
C LYS A 515 54.78 -32.25 -25.16
N GLU A 516 54.11 -32.02 -24.03
CA GLU A 516 54.62 -32.46 -22.71
C GLU A 516 53.57 -32.33 -21.59
N SER A 517 53.72 -33.14 -20.54
CA SER A 517 52.90 -33.19 -19.33
C SER A 517 53.73 -33.81 -18.20
N PRO A 518 53.25 -33.86 -16.94
CA PRO A 518 52.86 -32.73 -16.10
C PRO A 518 53.65 -32.77 -14.77
N LYS A 519 53.45 -31.79 -13.86
CA LYS A 519 53.81 -31.97 -12.44
C LYS A 519 52.76 -31.43 -11.45
N LYS A 520 52.34 -32.34 -10.56
CA LYS A 520 51.79 -32.12 -9.21
C LYS A 520 52.89 -31.52 -8.30
N GLU A 521 52.74 -31.17 -7.03
CA GLU A 521 51.74 -31.29 -5.94
C GLU A 521 52.05 -30.05 -5.02
N ASP A 522 51.35 -29.64 -3.96
CA ASP A 522 50.23 -30.14 -3.16
C ASP A 522 49.57 -28.94 -2.40
N SER A 523 48.58 -29.19 -1.52
CA SER A 523 48.11 -28.28 -0.45
C SER A 523 48.77 -28.65 0.90
N PRO A 524 48.79 -27.76 1.93
CA PRO A 524 47.77 -27.89 2.98
C PRO A 524 47.39 -26.63 3.83
N SER A 525 46.11 -26.62 4.21
CA SER A 525 45.49 -26.24 5.51
C SER A 525 45.89 -24.98 6.34
N SER A 526 44.85 -24.18 6.59
CA SER A 526 44.40 -23.62 7.90
C SER A 526 45.37 -22.96 8.90
N LYS A 527 45.05 -21.69 9.22
CA LYS A 527 44.68 -21.24 10.59
C LYS A 527 44.13 -19.81 10.59
N SER A 528 43.14 -19.57 11.45
CA SER A 528 42.60 -18.25 11.79
C SER A 528 43.16 -17.78 13.13
N GLU A 529 43.49 -16.49 13.26
CA GLU A 529 43.25 -15.61 14.42
C GLU A 529 43.86 -14.22 14.12
N ILE A 530 43.05 -13.17 14.03
CA ILE A 530 42.79 -12.19 15.11
C ILE A 530 44.06 -11.51 15.63
N SER A 531 44.24 -10.22 15.29
CA SER A 531 44.87 -9.26 16.20
C SER A 531 44.28 -7.85 16.05
N ASN A 532 43.88 -7.30 17.20
CA ASN A 532 43.34 -5.95 17.39
C ASN A 532 44.29 -4.83 16.92
N SER A 533 43.73 -3.66 16.59
CA SER A 533 44.12 -2.44 17.30
C SER A 533 43.09 -1.31 17.15
N ASN A 534 42.63 -0.78 18.29
CA ASN A 534 42.03 0.55 18.36
C ASN A 534 43.12 1.61 18.11
N PHE A 535 42.84 2.67 17.36
CA PHE A 535 43.48 3.96 17.61
C PHE A 535 42.58 5.15 17.23
N LYS A 536 42.42 6.09 18.16
CA LYS A 536 41.83 7.42 17.93
C LYS A 536 42.93 8.39 17.52
N GLY A 537 42.64 9.33 16.63
CA GLY A 537 43.24 10.68 16.71
C GLY A 537 43.81 11.30 15.44
N LEU A 538 43.10 12.32 14.95
CA LEU A 538 43.55 13.52 14.23
C LEU A 538 44.31 13.45 12.88
N LEU A 539 43.92 14.40 12.03
CA LEU A 539 44.54 14.84 10.77
C LEU A 539 45.96 15.44 10.99
N PRO A 540 46.75 15.55 9.91
CA PRO A 540 46.93 16.90 9.36
C PRO A 540 46.75 17.00 7.84
N ALA A 541 46.45 18.21 7.36
CA ALA A 541 46.27 18.55 5.94
C ALA A 541 47.57 19.09 5.30
N CYS A 542 47.70 18.98 3.97
CA CYS A 542 48.33 19.99 3.09
C CYS A 542 48.20 19.61 1.60
N GLY A 543 47.66 20.51 0.75
CA GLY A 543 47.58 20.34 -0.71
C GLY A 543 46.70 21.41 -1.38
N PRO A 544 47.15 22.13 -2.43
CA PRO A 544 46.54 23.41 -2.82
C PRO A 544 45.46 23.31 -3.91
N GLY A 545 44.18 23.27 -3.50
CA GLY A 545 43.04 23.35 -4.45
C GLY A 545 41.92 24.34 -4.09
N VAL A 546 41.91 24.89 -2.86
CA VAL A 546 40.70 25.51 -2.26
C VAL A 546 40.61 27.04 -2.48
N MET A 547 41.67 27.69 -2.96
CA MET A 547 41.70 29.16 -3.15
C MET A 547 40.87 29.68 -4.34
N LEU A 548 40.45 28.82 -5.28
CA LEU A 548 39.70 29.25 -6.48
C LEU A 548 38.19 29.43 -6.27
N LEU A 549 37.61 28.86 -5.20
CA LEU A 549 36.16 28.91 -4.95
C LEU A 549 35.65 30.21 -4.31
N PHE A 550 36.54 31.03 -3.73
CA PHE A 550 36.14 32.27 -3.03
C PHE A 550 36.14 33.54 -3.90
N ILE A 551 36.58 33.46 -5.16
CA ILE A 551 36.67 34.63 -6.06
C ILE A 551 35.40 34.83 -6.92
N LEU A 552 34.57 33.78 -7.12
CA LEU A 552 33.40 33.83 -8.01
C LEU A 552 32.08 34.26 -7.34
N LEU A 553 32.05 34.41 -6.02
CA LEU A 553 30.83 34.71 -5.25
C LEU A 553 30.22 36.12 -5.34
N PRO A 554 30.81 37.16 -5.97
CA PRO A 554 30.11 38.45 -6.17
C PRO A 554 29.21 38.54 -7.42
N LEU A 555 29.39 37.68 -8.43
CA LEU A 555 28.82 37.92 -9.77
C LEU A 555 27.36 37.46 -9.97
N VAL A 556 26.86 36.51 -9.17
CA VAL A 556 25.49 35.98 -9.29
C VAL A 556 24.43 36.94 -8.73
N ARG A 557 24.83 37.93 -7.90
CA ARG A 557 23.89 38.87 -7.24
C ARG A 557 23.40 40.04 -8.10
N ARG A 558 23.69 40.05 -9.41
CA ARG A 558 23.31 41.14 -10.33
C ARG A 558 22.39 40.73 -11.49
N TRP A 559 21.73 39.58 -11.39
CA TRP A 559 20.79 39.07 -12.42
C TRP A 559 19.36 38.83 -11.88
N HIS A 560 18.97 39.54 -10.82
CA HIS A 560 17.61 39.51 -10.28
C HIS A 560 16.98 40.91 -10.16
N ARG A 561 17.29 41.78 -11.13
CA ARG A 561 16.59 43.03 -11.41
C ARG A 561 16.66 43.34 -12.91
N GLU A 562 15.67 42.84 -13.64
CA GLU A 562 14.93 43.52 -14.70
C GLU A 562 13.54 42.87 -14.77
#